data_AF-A0A2M8AA72-F1
#
_entry.id   AF-A0A2M8AA72-F1
#
_cell.length_a   1.000
_cell.length_b   1.000
_cell.length_c   1.000
_cell.angle_alpha   90.00
_cell.angle_beta   90.00
_cell.angle_gamma   90.00
#
_symmetry.space_group_name_H-M   'P 1'
#
loop_
_entity.id
_entity.type
_entity.pdbx_description
1 polymer ?
#
loop_
_entity_poly.entity_id
_entity_poly.type
_entity_poly.pdbx_seq_one_letter_code
_entity_poly.pdbx_strand_id
1 'polypeptide(L)'
;MKELEPNTLESSELVEQTFNFWFTDNEHIRSPFPIYIRPILKEKAVNSFFKWVSELNPKAKEEVNDEIIAEKFEEIIFETASNLVLTEDEKLTIEYPFLPRLSDVIYEDVANKTGESIIVDRLKIKEGDFSYLKLKLEKIDNKEIWETKFELPK
;
A
#
# COMPACT_ATOMS: atom_id res chain seq x y z
N MET A 1 -14.83 3.80 -27.13
CA MET A 1 -14.48 2.96 -25.97
C MET A 1 -15.76 2.34 -25.48
N LYS A 2 -15.76 1.04 -25.16
CA LYS A 2 -16.93 0.33 -24.66
C LYS A 2 -16.98 0.47 -23.14
N GLU A 3 -18.17 0.70 -22.59
CA GLU A 3 -18.43 0.73 -21.15
C GLU A 3 -18.14 -0.66 -20.53
N LEU A 4 -17.46 -0.67 -19.37
CA LEU A 4 -17.31 -1.88 -18.56
C LEU A 4 -18.64 -2.19 -17.87
N GLU A 5 -19.36 -3.22 -18.33
CA GLU A 5 -20.56 -3.66 -17.61
C GLU A 5 -20.19 -4.51 -16.36
N PRO A 6 -20.97 -4.41 -15.27
CA PRO A 6 -20.77 -5.25 -14.10
C PRO A 6 -20.87 -6.73 -14.47
N ASN A 7 -19.86 -7.53 -14.12
CA ASN A 7 -19.70 -8.95 -14.51
C ASN A 7 -19.26 -9.19 -15.98
N THR A 8 -18.62 -8.22 -16.65
CA THR A 8 -17.95 -8.48 -17.93
C THR A 8 -16.55 -9.04 -17.75
N LEU A 9 -16.08 -9.72 -18.79
CA LEU A 9 -14.71 -10.23 -18.89
C LEU A 9 -13.66 -9.13 -18.67
N GLU A 10 -13.93 -7.91 -19.15
CA GLU A 10 -12.99 -6.78 -19.05
C GLU A 10 -12.90 -6.27 -17.59
N SER A 11 -14.01 -6.25 -16.84
CA SER A 11 -13.99 -5.96 -15.39
C SER A 11 -13.23 -7.04 -14.60
N SER A 12 -13.32 -8.29 -15.05
CA SER A 12 -12.54 -9.40 -14.48
C SER A 12 -11.05 -9.26 -14.75
N GLU A 13 -10.67 -8.81 -15.95
CA GLU A 13 -9.26 -8.64 -16.33
C GLU A 13 -8.61 -7.49 -15.55
N LEU A 14 -9.29 -6.35 -15.42
CA LEU A 14 -8.80 -5.22 -14.62
C LEU A 14 -8.59 -5.62 -13.16
N VAL A 15 -9.57 -6.30 -12.56
CA VAL A 15 -9.46 -6.81 -11.18
C VAL A 15 -8.26 -7.73 -11.01
N GLU A 16 -8.06 -8.66 -11.94
CA GLU A 16 -6.92 -9.58 -11.91
C GLU A 16 -5.58 -8.84 -12.08
N GLN A 17 -5.51 -7.87 -12.99
CA GLN A 17 -4.31 -7.06 -13.21
C GLN A 17 -3.94 -6.25 -11.97
N THR A 18 -4.91 -5.61 -11.30
CA THR A 18 -4.67 -4.86 -10.06
C THR A 18 -4.12 -5.78 -8.96
N PHE A 19 -4.69 -6.97 -8.77
CA PHE A 19 -4.14 -7.92 -7.80
C PHE A 19 -2.74 -8.41 -8.18
N ASN A 20 -2.51 -8.73 -9.45
CA ASN A 20 -1.20 -9.19 -9.91
C ASN A 20 -0.11 -8.14 -9.68
N PHE A 21 -0.42 -6.87 -9.97
CA PHE A 21 0.49 -5.76 -9.70
C PHE A 21 0.80 -5.64 -8.20
N TRP A 22 -0.24 -5.59 -7.37
CA TRP A 22 -0.11 -5.29 -5.94
C TRP A 22 0.33 -6.47 -5.06
N PHE A 23 0.11 -7.72 -5.48
CA PHE A 23 0.56 -8.92 -4.75
C PHE A 23 1.97 -9.37 -5.16
N THR A 24 2.59 -8.67 -6.09
CA THR A 24 3.94 -8.97 -6.56
C THR A 24 4.90 -7.85 -6.18
N ASP A 25 6.14 -8.20 -5.86
CA ASP A 25 7.21 -7.23 -5.74
C ASP A 25 7.67 -6.85 -7.15
N ASN A 26 7.65 -5.55 -7.44
CA ASN A 26 8.12 -4.96 -8.69
C ASN A 26 9.40 -4.13 -8.42
N GLU A 27 10.07 -3.65 -9.48
CA GLU A 27 11.35 -2.93 -9.34
C GLU A 27 11.31 -1.72 -8.38
N HIS A 28 10.17 -1.03 -8.32
CA HIS A 28 10.01 0.21 -7.56
C HIS A 28 9.07 0.07 -6.36
N ILE A 29 8.42 -1.08 -6.19
CA ILE A 29 7.42 -1.25 -5.14
C ILE A 29 7.33 -2.71 -4.70
N ARG A 30 7.48 -2.93 -3.39
CA ARG A 30 7.18 -4.23 -2.78
C ARG A 30 5.70 -4.31 -2.49
N SER A 31 5.12 -5.49 -2.59
CA SER A 31 3.73 -5.72 -2.18
C SER A 31 3.53 -5.22 -0.74
N PRO A 32 2.56 -4.33 -0.48
CA PRO A 32 2.28 -3.87 0.88
C PRO A 32 1.43 -4.89 1.67
N PHE A 33 0.97 -5.95 1.03
CA PHE A 33 0.01 -6.89 1.57
C PHE A 33 0.68 -8.18 2.07
N PRO A 34 0.68 -8.44 3.40
CA PRO A 34 1.20 -9.68 3.96
C PRO A 34 0.54 -10.91 3.35
N ILE A 35 1.33 -11.96 3.11
CA ILE A 35 0.86 -13.18 2.41
C ILE A 35 -0.40 -13.77 3.07
N TYR A 36 -0.49 -13.75 4.40
CA TYR A 36 -1.59 -14.34 5.14
C TYR A 36 -2.93 -13.64 4.93
N ILE A 37 -2.96 -12.33 4.61
CA ILE A 37 -4.22 -11.61 4.34
C ILE A 37 -4.67 -11.76 2.89
N ARG A 38 -3.78 -12.05 1.94
CA ARG A 38 -4.05 -11.97 0.50
C ARG A 38 -5.30 -12.77 0.05
N PRO A 39 -5.55 -14.01 0.51
CA PRO A 39 -6.75 -14.74 0.11
C PRO A 39 -8.05 -14.05 0.55
N ILE A 40 -8.09 -13.61 1.81
CA ILE A 40 -9.27 -12.95 2.40
C ILE A 40 -9.44 -11.54 1.82
N LEU A 41 -8.33 -10.83 1.59
CA LEU A 41 -8.32 -9.52 0.94
C LEU A 41 -8.92 -9.59 -0.45
N LYS A 42 -8.51 -10.58 -1.26
CA LYS A 42 -9.05 -10.78 -2.61
C LYS A 42 -10.57 -10.95 -2.58
N GLU A 43 -11.07 -11.86 -1.75
CA GLU A 43 -12.50 -12.12 -1.62
C GLU A 43 -13.28 -10.87 -1.17
N LYS A 44 -12.82 -10.22 -0.09
CA LYS A 44 -13.52 -9.06 0.48
C LYS A 44 -13.49 -7.84 -0.43
N ALA A 45 -12.36 -7.54 -1.06
CA ALA A 45 -12.23 -6.40 -1.96
C ALA A 45 -13.12 -6.57 -3.20
N VAL A 46 -13.16 -7.77 -3.79
CA VAL A 46 -14.04 -8.06 -4.93
C VAL A 46 -15.51 -7.91 -4.55
N ASN A 47 -15.93 -8.45 -3.40
CA ASN A 47 -17.30 -8.31 -2.92
C ASN A 47 -17.67 -6.83 -2.67
N SER A 48 -16.78 -6.06 -2.04
CA SER A 48 -16.98 -4.63 -1.80
C SER A 48 -17.06 -3.82 -3.09
N PHE A 49 -16.23 -4.16 -4.07
CA PHE A 49 -16.23 -3.52 -5.39
C PHE A 49 -17.53 -3.77 -6.15
N PHE A 50 -17.98 -5.03 -6.25
CA PHE A 50 -19.25 -5.33 -6.90
C PHE A 50 -20.45 -4.70 -6.20
N LYS A 51 -20.40 -4.62 -4.86
CA LYS A 51 -21.40 -3.87 -4.11
C LYS A 51 -21.41 -2.39 -4.50
N TRP A 52 -20.25 -1.73 -4.53
CA TRP A 52 -20.13 -0.34 -4.96
C TRP A 52 -20.68 -0.12 -6.37
N VAL A 53 -20.28 -0.97 -7.34
CA VAL A 53 -20.78 -0.90 -8.72
C VAL A 53 -22.31 -1.05 -8.78
N SER A 54 -22.88 -1.94 -7.97
CA SER A 54 -24.33 -2.19 -7.93
C SER A 54 -25.14 -1.03 -7.37
N GLU A 55 -24.52 -0.23 -6.49
CA GLU A 55 -25.14 0.93 -5.83
C GLU A 55 -25.03 2.22 -6.67
N LEU A 56 -24.28 2.21 -7.78
CA LEU A 56 -24.20 3.33 -8.70
C LEU A 56 -25.58 3.64 -9.32
N ASN A 57 -25.97 4.90 -9.26
CA ASN A 57 -27.16 5.38 -9.96
C ASN A 57 -26.92 5.36 -11.50
N PRO A 58 -27.97 5.31 -12.33
CA PRO A 58 -27.81 5.18 -13.78
C PRO A 58 -26.94 6.26 -14.43
N LYS A 59 -27.04 7.52 -13.96
CA LYS A 59 -26.21 8.62 -14.48
C LYS A 59 -24.73 8.45 -14.12
N ALA A 60 -24.46 8.01 -12.90
CA ALA A 60 -23.09 7.74 -12.46
C ALA A 60 -22.46 6.59 -13.27
N LYS A 61 -23.25 5.58 -13.67
CA LYS A 61 -22.76 4.50 -14.55
C LYS A 61 -22.29 5.00 -15.91
N GLU A 62 -22.94 6.04 -16.45
CA GLU A 62 -22.56 6.67 -17.73
C GLU A 62 -21.27 7.53 -17.61
N GLU A 63 -20.92 7.97 -16.40
CA GLU A 63 -19.75 8.83 -16.14
C GLU A 63 -18.52 8.05 -15.65
N VAL A 64 -18.71 6.82 -15.19
CA VAL A 64 -17.63 5.97 -14.67
C VAL A 64 -16.88 5.31 -15.83
N ASN A 65 -15.61 5.67 -15.97
CA ASN A 65 -14.68 5.07 -16.94
C ASN A 65 -13.71 4.09 -16.27
N ASP A 66 -12.86 3.45 -17.06
CA ASP A 66 -11.90 2.44 -16.59
C ASP A 66 -10.91 2.99 -15.56
N GLU A 67 -10.54 4.27 -15.66
CA GLU A 67 -9.64 4.95 -14.71
C GLU A 67 -10.29 5.09 -13.34
N ILE A 68 -11.53 5.60 -13.29
CA ILE A 68 -12.31 5.72 -12.06
C ILE A 68 -12.55 4.34 -11.43
N ILE A 69 -12.81 3.32 -12.25
CA ILE A 69 -12.96 1.94 -11.80
C ILE A 69 -11.67 1.41 -11.17
N ALA A 70 -10.53 1.61 -11.83
CA ALA A 70 -9.24 1.17 -11.34
C ALA A 70 -8.87 1.87 -10.02
N GLU A 71 -8.98 3.19 -9.97
CA GLU A 71 -8.72 3.98 -8.76
C GLU A 71 -9.63 3.54 -7.61
N LYS A 72 -10.93 3.38 -7.88
CA LYS A 72 -11.86 2.97 -6.82
C LYS A 72 -11.60 1.55 -6.34
N PHE A 73 -11.22 0.66 -7.25
CA PHE A 73 -10.89 -0.71 -6.87
C PHE A 73 -9.62 -0.75 -6.02
N GLU A 74 -8.60 0.05 -6.37
CA GLU A 74 -7.40 0.21 -5.57
C GLU A 74 -7.72 0.74 -4.17
N GLU A 75 -8.52 1.81 -4.06
CA GLU A 75 -8.99 2.35 -2.78
C GLU A 75 -9.63 1.25 -1.91
N ILE A 76 -10.54 0.46 -2.49
CA ILE A 76 -11.21 -0.66 -1.80
C ILE A 76 -10.22 -1.71 -1.33
N ILE A 77 -9.21 -2.07 -2.12
CA ILE A 77 -8.18 -3.03 -1.73
C ILE A 77 -7.40 -2.49 -0.52
N PHE A 78 -6.93 -1.25 -0.57
CA PHE A 78 -6.14 -0.65 0.51
C PHE A 78 -6.96 -0.49 1.80
N GLU A 79 -8.19 0.02 1.72
CA GLU A 79 -9.10 0.12 2.86
C GLU A 79 -9.40 -1.25 3.48
N THR A 80 -9.67 -2.25 2.63
CA THR A 80 -9.94 -3.62 3.09
C THR A 80 -8.72 -4.20 3.80
N ALA A 81 -7.53 -4.02 3.22
CA ALA A 81 -6.28 -4.55 3.77
C ALA A 81 -5.93 -3.92 5.13
N SER A 82 -6.10 -2.61 5.28
CA SER A 82 -5.86 -1.89 6.55
C SER A 82 -6.69 -2.44 7.72
N ASN A 83 -7.86 -3.02 7.42
CA ASN A 83 -8.73 -3.65 8.40
C ASN A 83 -8.43 -5.15 8.64
N LEU A 84 -7.52 -5.76 7.88
CA LEU A 84 -7.17 -7.18 8.00
C LEU A 84 -5.83 -7.44 8.68
N VAL A 85 -4.91 -6.48 8.63
CA VAL A 85 -3.58 -6.62 9.24
C VAL A 85 -3.63 -6.51 10.77
N LEU A 86 -2.63 -7.12 11.42
CA LEU A 86 -2.64 -7.31 12.86
C LEU A 86 -1.76 -6.30 13.61
N THR A 87 -0.76 -5.77 12.93
CA THR A 87 0.26 -4.89 13.55
C THR A 87 0.19 -3.47 13.00
N GLU A 88 0.61 -2.50 13.81
CA GLU A 88 0.72 -1.11 13.37
C GLU A 88 1.79 -0.95 12.26
N ASP A 89 2.85 -1.76 12.27
CA ASP A 89 3.87 -1.73 11.21
C ASP A 89 3.31 -2.17 9.84
N GLU A 90 2.46 -3.21 9.83
CA GLU A 90 1.75 -3.63 8.62
C GLU A 90 0.76 -2.56 8.16
N LYS A 91 0.03 -1.91 9.08
CA LYS A 91 -0.85 -0.78 8.72
C LYS A 91 -0.06 0.37 8.10
N LEU A 92 1.09 0.75 8.67
CA LEU A 92 1.98 1.77 8.10
C LEU A 92 2.48 1.38 6.71
N THR A 93 2.75 0.09 6.50
CA THR A 93 3.15 -0.43 5.19
C THR A 93 2.03 -0.33 4.15
N ILE A 94 0.78 -0.51 4.56
CA ILE A 94 -0.38 -0.35 3.68
C ILE A 94 -0.65 1.12 3.40
N GLU A 95 -0.65 1.98 4.43
CA GLU A 95 -0.87 3.43 4.26
C GLU A 95 0.22 4.09 3.42
N TYR A 96 1.47 3.62 3.55
CA TYR A 96 2.63 4.24 2.92
C TYR A 96 3.52 3.18 2.23
N PRO A 97 3.05 2.57 1.13
CA PRO A 97 3.70 1.40 0.51
C PRO A 97 5.10 1.69 -0.06
N PHE A 98 5.38 2.96 -0.36
CA PHE A 98 6.65 3.46 -0.91
C PHE A 98 7.67 3.86 0.15
N LEU A 99 7.30 3.86 1.43
CA LEU A 99 8.21 4.26 2.50
C LEU A 99 9.08 3.10 2.99
N PRO A 100 10.26 3.39 3.57
CA PRO A 100 11.15 2.38 4.12
C PRO A 100 10.45 1.51 5.16
N ARG A 101 10.69 0.20 5.10
CA ARG A 101 10.10 -0.86 5.93
C ARG A 101 11.09 -1.41 6.93
N LEU A 102 10.60 -2.15 7.93
CA LEU A 102 11.47 -2.91 8.83
C LEU A 102 12.42 -3.79 8.01
N SER A 103 13.64 -3.90 8.50
CA SER A 103 14.75 -4.63 7.87
C SER A 103 15.31 -4.03 6.57
N ASP A 104 14.81 -2.88 6.10
CA ASP A 104 15.47 -2.17 5.00
C ASP A 104 16.84 -1.64 5.44
N VAL A 105 17.77 -1.65 4.48
CA VAL A 105 19.12 -1.09 4.66
C VAL A 105 19.16 0.32 4.10
N ILE A 106 19.63 1.26 4.92
CA ILE A 106 19.92 2.65 4.56
C ILE A 106 21.43 2.86 4.60
N TYR A 107 21.94 3.59 3.62
CA TYR A 107 23.36 3.92 3.50
C TYR A 107 23.59 5.39 3.83
N GLU A 108 24.59 5.69 4.65
CA GLU A 108 25.08 7.07 4.86
C GLU A 108 25.59 7.69 3.56
N ASP A 109 26.33 6.91 2.77
CA ASP A 109 26.71 7.26 1.40
C ASP A 109 26.03 6.31 0.41
N VAL A 110 24.96 6.79 -0.22
CA VAL A 110 24.15 6.04 -1.19
C VAL A 110 24.96 5.71 -2.45
N ALA A 111 25.86 6.59 -2.89
CA ALA A 111 26.61 6.41 -4.14
C ALA A 111 27.67 5.31 -3.99
N ASN A 112 28.36 5.29 -2.85
CA ASN A 112 29.41 4.30 -2.56
C ASN A 112 28.92 3.10 -1.74
N LYS A 113 27.65 3.10 -1.31
CA LYS A 113 27.05 2.07 -0.44
C LYS A 113 27.87 1.82 0.83
N THR A 114 28.15 2.88 1.59
CA THR A 114 28.87 2.78 2.86
C THR A 114 28.07 3.35 4.03
N GLY A 115 28.43 2.96 5.26
CA GLY A 115 27.72 3.34 6.48
C GLY A 115 26.33 2.72 6.56
N GLU A 116 26.26 1.38 6.52
CA GLU A 116 25.00 0.64 6.51
C GLU A 116 24.29 0.68 7.87
N SER A 117 23.01 1.01 7.84
CA SER A 117 22.11 0.87 8.97
C SER A 117 20.86 0.11 8.57
N ILE A 118 20.35 -0.75 9.45
CA ILE A 118 19.10 -1.48 9.27
C ILE A 118 17.98 -0.81 10.06
N ILE A 119 16.79 -0.69 9.47
CA ILE A 119 15.61 -0.20 10.18
C ILE A 119 15.11 -1.28 11.14
N VAL A 120 15.14 -0.98 12.44
CA VAL A 120 14.74 -1.90 13.51
C VAL A 120 13.39 -1.54 14.15
N ASP A 121 12.94 -0.31 14.00
CA ASP A 121 11.62 0.14 14.47
C ASP A 121 11.10 1.32 13.64
N ARG A 122 9.78 1.43 13.54
CA ARG A 122 9.08 2.50 12.83
C ARG A 122 7.85 2.93 13.62
N LEU A 123 7.66 4.24 13.73
CA LEU A 123 6.52 4.79 14.46
C LEU A 123 5.97 6.03 13.75
N LYS A 124 4.65 6.05 13.55
CA LYS A 124 3.93 7.27 13.16
C LYS A 124 3.69 8.13 14.39
N ILE A 125 4.17 9.36 14.36
CA ILE A 125 3.99 10.35 15.43
C ILE A 125 3.28 11.59 14.87
N LYS A 126 2.53 12.27 15.74
CA LYS A 126 1.87 13.54 15.40
C LYS A 126 2.48 14.67 16.23
N GLU A 127 2.89 15.73 15.56
CA GLU A 127 3.45 16.93 16.18
C GLU A 127 2.70 18.15 15.62
N GLY A 128 1.79 18.72 16.43
CA GLY A 128 0.88 19.76 15.97
C GLY A 128 -0.05 19.27 14.85
N ASP A 129 -0.03 19.96 13.72
CA ASP A 129 -0.86 19.67 12.55
C ASP A 129 -0.19 18.69 11.55
N PHE A 130 1.01 18.21 11.86
CA PHE A 130 1.81 17.38 10.98
C PHE A 130 1.99 15.97 11.54
N SER A 131 2.04 14.98 10.63
CA SER A 131 2.37 13.59 10.95
C SER A 131 3.77 13.28 10.43
N TYR A 132 4.54 12.51 11.19
CA TYR A 132 5.90 12.11 10.82
C TYR A 132 6.05 10.61 10.94
N LEU A 133 6.87 10.03 10.07
CA LEU A 133 7.40 8.68 10.27
C LEU A 133 8.75 8.81 10.97
N LYS A 134 8.81 8.35 12.21
CA LYS A 134 10.04 8.21 12.98
C LYS A 134 10.62 6.83 12.70
N LEU A 135 11.90 6.79 12.32
CA LEU A 135 12.66 5.57 12.09
C LEU A 135 13.72 5.42 13.18
N LYS A 136 13.85 4.21 13.71
CA LYS A 136 14.98 3.80 14.53
C LYS A 136 15.83 2.84 13.73
N LEU A 137 17.13 3.12 13.68
CA LEU A 137 18.09 2.37 12.90
C LEU A 137 19.21 1.84 13.77
N GLU A 138 19.77 0.70 13.37
CA GLU A 138 20.95 0.10 13.97
C GLU A 138 22.07 0.04 12.92
N LYS A 139 23.22 0.64 13.20
CA LYS A 139 24.42 0.48 12.37
C LYS A 139 24.90 -0.96 12.39
N ILE A 140 25.19 -1.51 11.21
CA ILE A 140 25.54 -2.93 11.07
C ILE A 140 26.92 -3.22 11.67
N ASP A 141 27.87 -2.29 11.57
CA ASP A 141 29.28 -2.47 11.94
C ASP A 141 29.53 -2.39 13.45
N ASN A 142 28.90 -1.44 14.15
CA ASN A 142 29.18 -1.13 15.55
C ASN A 142 27.97 -1.26 16.48
N LYS A 143 26.79 -1.63 15.95
CA LYS A 143 25.54 -1.79 16.73
C LYS A 143 25.02 -0.51 17.38
N GLU A 144 25.52 0.64 16.94
CA GLU A 144 25.04 1.94 17.38
C GLU A 144 23.61 2.17 16.90
N ILE A 145 22.77 2.65 17.81
CA ILE A 145 21.37 2.98 17.53
C ILE A 145 21.24 4.48 17.30
N TRP A 146 20.55 4.86 16.22
CA TRP A 146 20.22 6.25 15.94
C TRP A 146 18.78 6.39 15.42
N GLU A 147 18.25 7.60 15.47
CA GLU A 147 16.88 7.90 15.09
C GLU A 147 16.82 9.06 14.11
N THR A 148 15.86 9.00 13.20
CA THR A 148 15.53 10.10 12.29
C THR A 148 14.02 10.15 12.08
N LYS A 149 13.51 11.24 11.51
CA LYS A 149 12.11 11.37 11.13
C LYS A 149 11.94 12.23 9.89
N PHE A 150 10.87 11.98 9.15
CA PHE A 150 10.45 12.82 8.03
C PHE A 150 8.93 12.95 8.01
N GLU A 151 8.46 14.05 7.44
CA GLU A 151 7.03 14.37 7.37
C GLU A 151 6.32 13.40 6.42
N LEU A 152 5.14 12.94 6.85
CA LEU A 152 4.26 12.12 6.03
C LEU A 152 3.36 13.03 5.18
N PRO A 153 3.07 12.64 3.92
CA PRO A 153 2.10 13.36 3.11
C PRO A 153 0.73 13.37 3.81
N LYS A 154 0.00 14.48 3.63
CA LYS A 154 -1.36 14.67 4.15
C LYS A 154 -2.39 13.90 3.35
#